data_AF-A0A9E5GCD5-F1
#
_entry.id   AF-A0A9E5GCD5-F1
#
_cell.length_a   1.000
_cell.length_b   1.000
_cell.length_c   1.000
_cell.angle_alpha   90.00
_cell.angle_beta   90.00
_cell.angle_gamma   90.00
#
_symmetry.space_group_name_H-M   'P 1'
#
loop_
_entity.id
_entity.type
_entity.pdbx_description
1 polymer ?
#
loop_
_entity_poly.entity_id
_entity_poly.type
_entity_poly.pdbx_seq_one_letter_code
_entity_poly.pdbx_strand_id
1 'polypeptide(L)'
;MAEGSTSSKRQVGGYVTRVLSGMAQGLFASLIIGLIIKQIGHYAGIVLIEQIGMIAQYLTGPAIGIGVAMSVGASPLGILGSAVAGAVGAGTFVLGDGTTIIRMALGEPVGAMVAGLVGAELSKKVAGKTGVDIIVVPSTSIISGALVGYYIAPSIAAMLSYLGAFINALTTLYPLPMGILVSTVVGMVLTLPISSAAISISLGLDGLAAGAAVVGCSCQMIGFAVSSYKENKIGGLVSQGLGTSMLQIPNIWKNPLIWIPPTLTSAILGPISTMVFKMENNSLGAGMGTSG
;
A
#
# COMPACT_ATOMS: atom_id res chain seq x y z
N MET A 1 -7.32 -19.31 34.30
CA MET A 1 -7.06 -17.90 33.89
C MET A 1 -6.27 -17.76 32.57
N ALA A 2 -5.90 -18.85 31.87
CA ALA A 2 -5.07 -18.81 30.65
C ALA A 2 -5.82 -18.97 29.31
N GLU A 3 -7.12 -19.33 29.32
CA GLU A 3 -7.91 -19.56 28.10
C GLU A 3 -8.57 -18.28 27.54
N GLY A 4 -8.73 -17.24 28.37
CA GLY A 4 -9.30 -15.95 27.92
C GLY A 4 -8.36 -15.12 27.04
N SER A 5 -7.04 -15.21 27.26
CA SER A 5 -6.06 -14.39 26.52
C SER A 5 -5.76 -14.92 25.12
N THR A 6 -5.89 -16.23 24.88
CA THR A 6 -5.68 -16.86 23.57
C THR A 6 -6.85 -16.60 22.62
N SER A 7 -8.09 -16.59 23.14
CA SER A 7 -9.30 -16.25 22.35
C SER A 7 -9.31 -14.77 21.93
N SER A 8 -8.98 -13.85 22.84
CA SER A 8 -8.90 -12.41 22.55
C SER A 8 -7.80 -12.08 21.52
N LYS A 9 -6.60 -12.67 21.65
CA LYS A 9 -5.52 -12.50 20.65
C LYS A 9 -5.92 -13.00 19.26
N ARG A 10 -6.68 -14.10 19.19
CA ARG A 10 -7.18 -14.67 17.92
C ARG A 10 -8.27 -13.80 17.28
N GLN A 11 -9.13 -13.17 18.09
CA GLN A 11 -10.12 -12.18 17.63
C GLN A 11 -9.47 -10.89 17.12
N VAL A 12 -8.49 -10.35 17.85
CA VAL A 12 -7.75 -9.14 17.43
C VAL A 12 -6.97 -9.40 16.14
N GLY A 13 -6.28 -10.55 16.04
CA GLY A 13 -5.59 -10.95 14.81
C GLY A 13 -6.55 -11.10 13.62
N GLY A 14 -7.72 -11.70 13.84
CA GLY A 14 -8.77 -11.81 12.82
C GLY A 14 -9.31 -10.45 12.37
N TYR A 15 -9.48 -9.50 13.28
CA TYR A 15 -9.92 -8.15 12.95
C TYR A 15 -8.89 -7.38 12.12
N VAL A 16 -7.61 -7.38 12.54
CA VAL A 16 -6.51 -6.73 11.82
C VAL A 16 -6.38 -7.30 10.41
N THR A 17 -6.47 -8.63 10.26
CA THR A 17 -6.41 -9.25 8.93
C THR A 17 -7.55 -8.83 8.01
N ARG A 18 -8.77 -8.64 8.53
CA ARG A 18 -9.91 -8.16 7.73
C ARG A 18 -9.68 -6.73 7.24
N VAL A 19 -9.24 -5.83 8.11
CA VAL A 19 -8.93 -4.45 7.75
C VAL A 19 -7.85 -4.39 6.66
N LEU A 20 -6.77 -5.15 6.84
CA LEU A 20 -5.67 -5.23 5.88
C LEU A 20 -6.14 -5.83 4.54
N SER A 21 -7.02 -6.84 4.57
CA SER A 21 -7.64 -7.38 3.36
C SER A 21 -8.54 -6.34 2.65
N GLY A 22 -9.32 -5.56 3.39
CA GLY A 22 -10.16 -4.49 2.83
C GLY A 22 -9.33 -3.40 2.14
N MET A 23 -8.24 -2.97 2.76
CA MET A 23 -7.28 -2.05 2.15
C MET A 23 -6.65 -2.65 0.87
N ALA A 24 -6.21 -3.91 0.93
CA ALA A 24 -5.60 -4.59 -0.20
C ALA A 24 -6.56 -4.69 -1.40
N GLN A 25 -7.84 -4.97 -1.16
CA GLN A 25 -8.88 -4.97 -2.20
C GLN A 25 -9.08 -3.58 -2.82
N GLY A 26 -9.13 -2.53 -1.99
CA GLY A 26 -9.22 -1.15 -2.46
C GLY A 26 -8.04 -0.77 -3.35
N LEU A 27 -6.82 -1.04 -2.89
CA LEU A 27 -5.58 -0.78 -3.63
C LEU A 27 -5.54 -1.52 -4.98
N PHE A 28 -5.96 -2.79 -5.00
CA PHE A 28 -5.98 -3.58 -6.22
C PHE A 28 -6.95 -3.00 -7.24
N ALA A 29 -8.19 -2.72 -6.82
CA ALA A 29 -9.24 -2.21 -7.69
C ALA A 29 -8.94 -0.80 -8.26
N SER A 30 -8.16 0.02 -7.54
CA SER A 30 -7.85 1.40 -7.95
C SER A 30 -6.44 1.55 -8.54
N LEU A 31 -5.40 1.38 -7.73
CA LEU A 31 -4.03 1.76 -8.06
C LEU A 31 -3.44 0.82 -9.11
N ILE A 32 -3.58 -0.49 -8.87
CA ILE A 32 -2.94 -1.52 -9.70
C ILE A 32 -3.65 -1.64 -11.04
N ILE A 33 -4.97 -1.82 -11.02
CA ILE A 33 -5.76 -1.86 -12.26
C ILE A 33 -5.65 -0.52 -13.00
N GLY A 34 -5.67 0.62 -12.28
CA GLY A 34 -5.47 1.94 -12.87
C GLY A 34 -4.12 2.08 -13.57
N LEU A 35 -3.04 1.58 -12.97
CA LEU A 35 -1.71 1.57 -13.61
C LEU A 35 -1.69 0.73 -14.88
N ILE A 36 -2.26 -0.48 -14.85
CA ILE A 36 -2.31 -1.37 -16.01
C ILE A 36 -3.06 -0.69 -17.17
N ILE A 37 -4.23 -0.11 -16.88
CA ILE A 37 -5.01 0.64 -17.87
C ILE A 37 -4.20 1.81 -18.42
N LYS A 38 -3.56 2.59 -17.53
CA LYS A 38 -2.71 3.73 -17.91
C LYS A 38 -1.62 3.29 -18.89
N GLN A 39 -0.91 2.20 -18.57
CA GLN A 39 0.21 1.70 -19.36
C GLN A 39 -0.23 1.16 -20.73
N ILE A 40 -1.38 0.47 -20.79
CA ILE A 40 -1.99 0.05 -22.05
C ILE A 40 -2.31 1.27 -22.93
N GLY A 41 -2.93 2.30 -22.35
CA GLY A 41 -3.23 3.55 -23.06
C GLY A 41 -1.99 4.22 -23.61
N HIS A 42 -0.93 4.30 -22.79
CA HIS A 42 0.35 4.87 -23.17
C HIS A 42 1.00 4.13 -24.35
N TYR A 43 1.13 2.81 -24.29
CA TYR A 43 1.73 2.02 -25.37
C TYR A 43 0.87 1.93 -26.63
N ALA A 44 -0.46 2.02 -26.49
CA ALA A 44 -1.38 2.06 -27.63
C ALA A 44 -1.49 3.46 -28.27
N GLY A 45 -0.93 4.50 -27.64
CA GLY A 45 -1.07 5.90 -28.07
C GLY A 45 -2.48 6.47 -27.88
N ILE A 46 -3.30 5.86 -27.02
CA ILE A 46 -4.69 6.28 -26.78
C ILE A 46 -4.77 7.08 -25.48
N VAL A 47 -4.69 8.41 -25.61
CA VAL A 47 -4.68 9.37 -24.48
C VAL A 47 -5.87 9.20 -23.54
N LEU A 48 -7.06 8.90 -24.07
CA LEU A 48 -8.26 8.69 -23.26
C LEU A 48 -8.10 7.53 -22.27
N ILE A 49 -7.51 6.41 -22.70
CA ILE A 49 -7.30 5.24 -21.85
C ILE A 49 -6.24 5.55 -20.79
N GLU A 50 -5.19 6.28 -21.17
CA GLU A 50 -4.17 6.74 -20.23
C GLU A 50 -4.78 7.60 -19.11
N GLN A 51 -5.67 8.54 -19.47
CA GLN A 51 -6.38 9.39 -18.53
C GLN A 51 -7.31 8.62 -17.60
N ILE A 52 -8.05 7.62 -18.10
CA ILE A 52 -8.89 6.75 -17.27
C ILE A 52 -8.06 6.02 -16.22
N GLY A 53 -6.90 5.48 -16.62
CA GLY A 53 -5.96 4.85 -15.70
C GLY A 53 -5.45 5.80 -14.62
N MET A 54 -5.09 7.03 -15.00
CA MET A 54 -4.67 8.06 -14.04
C MET A 54 -5.78 8.42 -13.03
N ILE A 55 -7.02 8.58 -13.49
CA ILE A 55 -8.16 8.86 -12.59
C ILE A 55 -8.36 7.73 -11.59
N ALA A 56 -8.29 6.47 -12.04
CA ALA A 56 -8.39 5.31 -11.15
C ALA A 56 -7.28 5.30 -10.08
N GLN A 57 -6.05 5.70 -10.42
CA GLN A 57 -4.96 5.83 -9.46
C GLN A 57 -5.22 6.93 -8.42
N TYR A 58 -5.75 8.09 -8.82
CA TYR A 58 -6.09 9.16 -7.87
C TYR A 58 -7.22 8.76 -6.91
N LEU A 59 -8.13 7.88 -7.32
CA LEU A 59 -9.21 7.35 -6.48
C LEU A 59 -8.78 6.27 -5.48
N THR A 60 -7.48 6.05 -5.30
CA THR A 60 -6.96 5.03 -4.38
C THR A 60 -7.32 5.27 -2.91
N GLY A 61 -7.23 6.51 -2.43
CA GLY A 61 -7.68 6.86 -1.08
C GLY A 61 -9.15 6.49 -0.84
N PRO A 62 -10.09 6.97 -1.69
CA PRO A 62 -11.49 6.57 -1.64
C PRO A 62 -11.73 5.06 -1.68
N ALA A 63 -11.09 4.35 -2.62
CA ALA A 63 -11.27 2.91 -2.79
C ALA A 63 -10.82 2.11 -1.56
N ILE A 64 -9.70 2.51 -0.95
CA ILE A 64 -9.22 1.90 0.31
C ILE A 64 -10.20 2.18 1.46
N GLY A 65 -10.69 3.42 1.58
CA GLY A 65 -11.67 3.78 2.61
C GLY A 65 -12.95 2.93 2.53
N ILE A 66 -13.47 2.73 1.31
CA ILE A 66 -14.62 1.85 1.04
C ILE A 66 -14.28 0.39 1.38
N GLY A 67 -13.17 -0.13 0.87
CA GLY A 67 -12.77 -1.52 1.08
C GLY A 67 -12.58 -1.87 2.56
N VAL A 68 -11.98 -0.97 3.33
CA VAL A 68 -11.85 -1.11 4.78
C VAL A 68 -13.22 -1.09 5.46
N ALA A 69 -14.08 -0.12 5.11
CA ALA A 69 -15.43 -0.02 5.69
C ALA A 69 -16.29 -1.26 5.42
N MET A 70 -16.18 -1.83 4.22
CA MET A 70 -16.84 -3.09 3.85
C MET A 70 -16.29 -4.25 4.70
N SER A 71 -14.98 -4.32 4.91
CA SER A 71 -14.33 -5.40 5.66
C SER A 71 -14.73 -5.46 7.15
N VAL A 72 -15.09 -4.32 7.73
CA VAL A 72 -15.57 -4.20 9.12
C VAL A 72 -17.10 -4.25 9.26
N GLY A 73 -17.81 -4.34 8.13
CA GLY A 73 -19.28 -4.40 8.09
C GLY A 73 -19.94 -3.10 8.57
N ALA A 74 -19.47 -1.96 8.08
CA ALA A 74 -20.15 -0.68 8.27
C ALA A 74 -21.47 -0.62 7.47
N SER A 75 -22.35 0.30 7.84
CA SER A 75 -23.62 0.51 7.10
C SER A 75 -23.36 1.08 5.70
N PRO A 76 -24.29 0.95 4.73
CA PRO A 76 -24.09 1.48 3.38
C PRO A 76 -23.69 2.96 3.34
N LEU A 77 -24.35 3.80 4.16
CA LEU A 77 -24.01 5.22 4.28
C LEU A 77 -22.64 5.45 4.94
N GLY A 78 -22.28 4.62 5.92
CA GLY A 78 -20.96 4.66 6.55
C GLY A 78 -19.83 4.30 5.58
N ILE A 79 -20.07 3.32 4.71
CA ILE A 79 -19.14 2.90 3.63
C ILE A 79 -18.93 4.05 2.65
N LEU A 80 -20.02 4.66 2.15
CA LEU A 80 -19.92 5.79 1.23
C LEU A 80 -19.22 7.00 1.87
N GLY A 81 -19.50 7.30 3.13
CA GLY A 81 -18.79 8.35 3.87
C GLY A 81 -17.30 8.05 4.08
N SER A 82 -16.94 6.77 4.23
CA SER A 82 -15.55 6.33 4.40
C SER A 82 -14.72 6.55 3.14
N ALA A 83 -15.34 6.69 1.96
CA ALA A 83 -14.65 7.09 0.74
C ALA A 83 -14.02 8.49 0.88
N VAL A 84 -14.75 9.43 1.46
CA VAL A 84 -14.27 10.81 1.69
C VAL A 84 -13.18 10.80 2.77
N ALA A 85 -13.42 10.09 3.87
CA ALA A 85 -12.41 9.93 4.92
C ALA A 85 -11.11 9.31 4.38
N GLY A 86 -11.22 8.28 3.54
CA GLY A 86 -10.09 7.65 2.86
C GLY A 86 -9.34 8.63 1.96
N ALA A 87 -10.04 9.46 1.18
CA ALA A 87 -9.42 10.48 0.33
C ALA A 87 -8.63 11.53 1.13
N VAL A 88 -9.21 12.01 2.24
CA VAL A 88 -8.55 12.98 3.13
C VAL A 88 -7.35 12.34 3.82
N GLY A 89 -7.52 11.14 4.38
CA GLY A 89 -6.44 10.41 5.06
C GLY A 89 -5.29 10.02 4.12
N ALA A 90 -5.58 9.77 2.85
CA ALA A 90 -4.56 9.50 1.85
C ALA A 90 -3.79 10.75 1.41
N GLY A 91 -4.28 11.95 1.73
CA GLY A 91 -3.72 13.20 1.21
C GLY A 91 -3.91 13.37 -0.30
N THR A 92 -4.94 12.73 -0.88
CA THR A 92 -5.19 12.78 -2.34
C THR A 92 -5.42 14.20 -2.82
N PHE A 93 -6.14 15.02 -2.05
CA PHE A 93 -6.42 16.41 -2.39
C PHE A 93 -5.55 17.33 -1.54
N VAL A 94 -4.62 18.05 -2.18
CA VAL A 94 -3.79 19.03 -1.50
C VAL A 94 -4.47 20.39 -1.58
N LEU A 95 -4.88 20.89 -0.42
CA LEU A 95 -5.49 22.21 -0.26
C LEU A 95 -4.40 23.28 -0.21
N GLY A 96 -4.69 24.42 -0.83
CA GLY A 96 -3.86 25.62 -0.79
C GLY A 96 -4.18 26.55 0.35
N ASP A 97 -3.71 27.79 0.22
CA ASP A 97 -4.15 28.87 1.09
C ASP A 97 -5.67 29.06 0.92
N GLY A 98 -6.44 28.60 1.92
CA GLY A 98 -7.90 28.65 1.93
C GLY A 98 -8.58 27.32 1.54
N THR A 99 -9.61 27.39 0.69
CA THR A 99 -10.49 26.26 0.32
C THR A 99 -10.25 25.72 -1.10
N THR A 100 -9.15 26.11 -1.74
CA THR A 100 -8.83 25.71 -3.11
C THR A 100 -8.03 24.42 -3.13
N ILE A 101 -8.41 23.48 -4.00
CA ILE A 101 -7.61 22.28 -4.27
C ILE A 101 -6.54 22.68 -5.29
N ILE A 102 -5.27 22.70 -4.88
CA ILE A 102 -4.15 23.08 -5.76
C ILE A 102 -3.73 21.91 -6.64
N ARG A 103 -3.65 20.71 -6.07
CA ARG A 103 -3.18 19.51 -6.79
C ARG A 103 -3.78 18.23 -6.25
N MET A 104 -3.81 17.22 -7.12
CA MET A 104 -4.08 15.84 -6.74
C MET A 104 -2.76 15.08 -6.65
N ALA A 105 -2.56 14.34 -5.56
CA ALA A 105 -1.42 13.47 -5.37
C ALA A 105 -1.90 12.01 -5.33
N LEU A 106 -0.99 11.08 -5.66
CA LEU A 106 -1.25 9.67 -5.37
C LEU A 106 -1.46 9.52 -3.86
N GLY A 107 -2.59 8.94 -3.47
CA GLY A 107 -2.96 8.82 -2.07
C GLY A 107 -2.14 7.76 -1.34
N GLU A 108 -1.68 8.07 -0.13
CA GLU A 108 -0.95 7.14 0.73
C GLU A 108 -1.88 6.06 1.35
N PRO A 109 -1.64 4.76 1.12
CA PRO A 109 -2.56 3.70 1.52
C PRO A 109 -2.82 3.60 3.03
N VAL A 110 -1.77 3.77 3.85
CA VAL A 110 -1.89 3.64 5.33
C VAL A 110 -2.79 4.73 5.90
N GLY A 111 -2.61 5.97 5.44
CA GLY A 111 -3.42 7.10 5.89
C GLY A 111 -4.88 6.92 5.51
N ALA A 112 -5.14 6.45 4.28
CA ALA A 112 -6.47 6.11 3.80
C ALA A 112 -7.13 5.02 4.66
N MET A 113 -6.38 3.96 4.98
CA MET A 113 -6.85 2.83 5.79
C MET A 113 -7.24 3.29 7.19
N VAL A 114 -6.40 4.06 7.87
CA VAL A 114 -6.66 4.50 9.25
C VAL A 114 -7.84 5.46 9.31
N ALA A 115 -7.89 6.44 8.40
CA ALA A 115 -9.01 7.40 8.32
C ALA A 115 -10.34 6.68 8.00
N GLY A 116 -10.33 5.79 7.00
CA GLY A 116 -11.49 4.99 6.63
C GLY A 116 -11.95 4.06 7.75
N LEU A 117 -11.02 3.43 8.47
CA LEU A 117 -11.34 2.54 9.60
C LEU A 117 -12.06 3.28 10.72
N VAL A 118 -11.54 4.45 11.13
CA VAL A 118 -12.14 5.22 12.22
C VAL A 118 -13.52 5.77 11.80
N GLY A 119 -13.65 6.28 10.58
CA GLY A 119 -14.95 6.71 10.04
C GLY A 119 -15.96 5.56 9.98
N ALA A 120 -15.54 4.37 9.55
CA ALA A 120 -16.38 3.18 9.48
C ALA A 120 -16.84 2.70 10.87
N GLU A 121 -15.94 2.61 11.86
CA GLU A 121 -16.28 2.16 13.22
C GLU A 121 -17.21 3.14 13.94
N LEU A 122 -16.98 4.44 13.79
CA LEU A 122 -17.82 5.46 14.42
C LEU A 122 -19.19 5.56 13.74
N SER A 123 -19.26 5.52 12.42
CA SER A 123 -20.54 5.52 11.71
C SER A 123 -21.38 4.28 12.02
N LYS A 124 -20.75 3.11 12.19
CA LYS A 124 -21.42 1.88 12.61
C LYS A 124 -22.03 1.98 14.02
N LYS A 125 -21.39 2.71 14.93
CA LYS A 125 -21.92 2.94 16.28
C LYS A 125 -23.15 3.84 16.31
N VAL A 126 -23.33 4.70 15.30
CA VAL A 126 -24.44 5.66 15.23
C VAL A 126 -25.58 5.16 14.34
N ALA A 127 -25.29 4.26 13.39
CA ALA A 127 -26.29 3.65 12.53
C ALA A 127 -27.38 2.90 13.31
N GLY A 128 -28.64 3.14 12.95
CA GLY A 128 -29.84 2.54 13.55
C GLY A 128 -30.28 3.19 14.86
N LYS A 129 -29.64 4.27 15.31
CA LYS A 129 -29.93 4.93 16.59
C LYS A 129 -30.72 6.23 16.45
N THR A 130 -30.84 6.80 15.25
CA THR A 130 -31.49 8.09 15.06
C THR A 130 -32.55 8.04 13.95
N GLY A 131 -33.60 8.87 14.07
CA GLY A 131 -34.58 9.06 13.00
C GLY A 131 -34.04 9.81 11.78
N VAL A 132 -32.79 10.29 11.84
CA VAL A 132 -32.10 11.11 10.82
C VAL A 132 -30.79 10.46 10.37
N ASP A 133 -30.74 9.12 10.37
CA ASP A 133 -29.55 8.35 10.01
C ASP A 133 -28.96 8.71 8.64
N ILE A 134 -29.81 9.14 7.70
CA ILE A 134 -29.38 9.56 6.36
C ILE A 134 -28.38 10.73 6.38
N ILE A 135 -28.45 11.59 7.39
CA ILE A 135 -27.53 12.71 7.58
C ILE A 135 -26.43 12.33 8.56
N VAL A 136 -26.80 11.74 9.70
CA VAL A 136 -25.89 11.56 10.83
C VAL A 136 -24.81 10.51 10.54
N VAL A 137 -25.18 9.39 9.92
CA VAL A 137 -24.24 8.28 9.65
C VAL A 137 -23.10 8.71 8.70
N PRO A 138 -23.38 9.27 7.50
CA PRO A 138 -22.30 9.70 6.61
C PRO A 138 -21.53 10.89 7.21
N SER A 139 -22.19 11.85 7.86
CA SER A 139 -21.50 12.97 8.50
C SER A 139 -20.52 12.52 9.57
N THR A 140 -20.92 11.54 10.40
CA THR A 140 -20.04 10.96 11.42
C THR A 140 -18.84 10.27 10.78
N SER A 141 -19.07 9.48 9.72
CA SER A 141 -17.99 8.80 8.99
C SER A 141 -16.97 9.80 8.43
N ILE A 142 -17.47 10.82 7.74
CA ILE A 142 -16.65 11.83 7.07
C ILE A 142 -15.88 12.66 8.08
N ILE A 143 -16.56 13.27 9.06
CA ILE A 143 -15.93 14.21 10.00
C ILE A 143 -14.88 13.50 10.85
N SER A 144 -15.24 12.35 11.44
CA SER A 144 -14.32 11.65 12.33
C SER A 144 -13.14 11.04 11.58
N GLY A 145 -13.40 10.43 10.42
CA GLY A 145 -12.34 9.87 9.58
C GLY A 145 -11.41 10.94 9.00
N ALA A 146 -11.97 12.07 8.52
CA ALA A 146 -11.19 13.18 7.99
C ALA A 146 -10.33 13.86 9.06
N LEU A 147 -10.85 14.07 10.27
CA LEU A 147 -10.07 14.63 11.38
C LEU A 147 -8.88 13.73 11.72
N VAL A 148 -9.11 12.42 11.84
CA VAL A 148 -8.06 11.45 12.10
C VAL A 148 -7.04 11.43 10.96
N GLY A 149 -7.51 11.42 9.71
CA GLY A 149 -6.66 11.49 8.53
C GLY A 149 -5.76 12.73 8.55
N TYR A 150 -6.31 13.89 8.90
CA TYR A 150 -5.58 15.16 8.97
C TYR A 150 -4.46 15.14 10.00
N TYR A 151 -4.68 14.57 11.19
CA TYR A 151 -3.65 14.50 12.24
C TYR A 151 -2.65 13.36 12.04
N ILE A 152 -3.06 12.25 11.43
CA ILE A 152 -2.21 11.07 11.25
C ILE A 152 -1.35 11.16 9.98
N ALA A 153 -1.86 11.75 8.89
CA ALA A 153 -1.13 11.84 7.62
C ALA A 153 0.26 12.49 7.76
N PRO A 154 0.46 13.61 8.50
CA PRO A 154 1.78 14.18 8.71
C PRO A 154 2.73 13.24 9.45
N SER A 155 2.22 12.48 10.43
CA SER A 155 3.01 11.52 11.20
C SER A 155 3.47 10.35 10.33
N ILE A 156 2.60 9.86 9.45
CA ILE A 156 2.96 8.82 8.46
C ILE A 156 4.00 9.38 7.48
N ALA A 157 3.79 10.58 6.94
CA ALA A 157 4.74 11.20 6.02
C ALA A 157 6.14 11.39 6.66
N ALA A 158 6.20 11.78 7.94
CA ALA A 158 7.45 11.85 8.68
C ALA A 158 8.13 10.48 8.80
N MET A 159 7.37 9.43 9.16
CA MET A 159 7.89 8.06 9.21
C MET A 159 8.46 7.60 7.86
N LEU A 160 7.75 7.88 6.76
CA LEU A 160 8.23 7.58 5.41
C LEU A 160 9.50 8.34 5.05
N SER A 161 9.62 9.59 5.51
CA SER A 161 10.81 10.42 5.31
C SER A 161 12.02 9.84 6.07
N TYR A 162 11.84 9.37 7.31
CA TYR A 162 12.90 8.71 8.08
C TYR A 162 13.33 7.39 7.45
N LEU A 163 12.36 6.58 7.01
CA LEU A 163 12.65 5.33 6.30
C LEU A 163 13.41 5.61 5.00
N GLY A 164 13.04 6.67 4.30
CA GLY A 164 13.74 7.14 3.12
C GLY A 164 15.19 7.53 3.41
N ALA A 165 15.41 8.38 4.42
CA ALA A 165 16.75 8.77 4.85
C ALA A 165 17.62 7.56 5.26
N PHE A 166 17.01 6.58 5.92
CA PHE A 166 17.67 5.31 6.25
C PHE A 166 18.10 4.54 5.01
N ILE A 167 17.24 4.40 3.99
CA ILE A 167 17.60 3.74 2.73
C ILE A 167 18.73 4.50 2.02
N ASN A 168 18.69 5.83 1.98
CA ASN A 168 19.77 6.64 1.42
C ASN A 168 21.10 6.47 2.15
N ALA A 169 21.10 6.25 3.46
CA ALA A 169 22.33 5.93 4.18
C ALA A 169 22.92 4.58 3.70
N LEU A 170 22.07 3.59 3.38
CA LEU A 170 22.52 2.28 2.88
C LEU A 170 23.14 2.36 1.48
N THR A 171 22.72 3.29 0.63
CA THR A 171 23.26 3.42 -0.74
C THR A 171 24.70 3.92 -0.76
N THR A 172 25.17 4.56 0.32
CA THR A 172 26.56 5.03 0.47
C THR A 172 27.55 3.91 0.81
N LEU A 173 27.07 2.70 1.12
CA LEU A 173 27.91 1.57 1.45
C LEU A 173 28.58 0.97 0.20
N TYR A 174 29.63 0.19 0.41
CA TYR A 174 30.25 -0.58 -0.66
C TYR A 174 29.24 -1.53 -1.35
N PRO A 175 29.43 -1.90 -2.63
CA PRO A 175 28.36 -2.53 -3.41
C PRO A 175 27.88 -3.90 -2.88
N LEU A 176 28.72 -4.61 -2.11
CA LEU A 176 28.33 -5.85 -1.45
C LEU A 176 27.35 -5.61 -0.27
N PRO A 177 27.71 -4.87 0.80
CA PRO A 177 26.76 -4.57 1.89
C PRO A 177 25.58 -3.72 1.42
N MET A 178 25.79 -2.79 0.49
CA MET A 178 24.71 -2.03 -0.15
C MET A 178 23.72 -2.97 -0.83
N GLY A 179 24.23 -3.91 -1.65
CA GLY A 179 23.41 -4.89 -2.35
C GLY A 179 22.54 -5.72 -1.40
N ILE A 180 23.09 -6.23 -0.30
CA ILE A 180 22.32 -6.99 0.72
C ILE A 180 21.25 -6.11 1.36
N LEU A 181 21.66 -4.96 1.89
CA LEU A 181 20.80 -4.17 2.77
C LEU A 181 19.72 -3.44 1.98
N VAL A 182 20.05 -2.85 0.83
CA VAL A 182 19.08 -2.14 -0.02
C VAL A 182 18.06 -3.12 -0.59
N SER A 183 18.47 -4.27 -1.13
CA SER A 183 17.53 -5.26 -1.67
C SER A 183 16.58 -5.78 -0.59
N THR A 184 17.11 -6.07 0.61
CA THR A 184 16.32 -6.62 1.71
C THR A 184 15.34 -5.57 2.26
N VAL A 185 15.82 -4.36 2.54
CA VAL A 185 15.01 -3.28 3.13
C VAL A 185 13.96 -2.82 2.13
N VAL A 186 14.33 -2.49 0.89
CA VAL A 186 13.36 -2.00 -0.11
C VAL A 186 12.38 -3.11 -0.49
N GLY A 187 12.84 -4.36 -0.57
CA GLY A 187 11.96 -5.52 -0.77
C GLY A 187 10.93 -5.65 0.36
N MET A 188 11.35 -5.58 1.63
CA MET A 188 10.42 -5.61 2.75
C MET A 188 9.43 -4.43 2.73
N VAL A 189 9.92 -3.23 2.41
CA VAL A 189 9.08 -2.01 2.31
C VAL A 189 8.02 -2.16 1.21
N LEU A 190 8.34 -2.80 0.08
CA LEU A 190 7.37 -3.09 -0.99
C LEU A 190 6.27 -4.07 -0.54
N THR A 191 6.57 -4.95 0.41
CA THR A 191 5.56 -5.83 1.00
C THR A 191 4.68 -5.13 2.02
N LEU A 192 5.21 -4.12 2.71
CA LEU A 192 4.42 -3.29 3.63
C LEU A 192 3.45 -2.41 2.84
N PRO A 193 2.37 -1.90 3.46
CA PRO A 193 1.38 -1.04 2.78
C PRO A 193 1.91 0.38 2.57
N ILE A 194 3.19 0.49 2.18
CA ILE A 194 3.97 1.69 1.99
C ILE A 194 4.35 1.75 0.52
N SER A 195 4.22 2.90 -0.12
CA SER A 195 4.57 3.05 -1.53
C SER A 195 6.10 3.01 -1.74
N SER A 196 6.67 1.82 -1.95
CA SER A 196 8.10 1.60 -2.26
C SER A 196 8.54 2.36 -3.51
N ALA A 197 7.66 2.47 -4.52
CA ALA A 197 7.89 3.26 -5.72
C ALA A 197 7.97 4.76 -5.41
N ALA A 198 7.06 5.30 -4.59
CA ALA A 198 7.12 6.70 -4.19
C ALA A 198 8.39 7.00 -3.36
N ILE A 199 8.79 6.08 -2.48
CA ILE A 199 10.06 6.19 -1.74
C ILE A 199 11.23 6.19 -2.72
N SER A 200 11.27 5.28 -3.67
CA SER A 200 12.38 5.19 -4.65
C SER A 200 12.52 6.47 -5.48
N ILE A 201 11.40 7.04 -5.92
CA ILE A 201 11.34 8.31 -6.65
C ILE A 201 11.76 9.48 -5.75
N SER A 202 11.22 9.55 -4.53
CA SER A 202 11.53 10.64 -3.59
C SER A 202 12.99 10.64 -3.13
N LEU A 203 13.63 9.47 -3.10
CA LEU A 203 15.04 9.32 -2.77
C LEU A 203 15.97 9.52 -3.96
N GLY A 204 15.43 9.53 -5.18
CA GLY A 204 16.23 9.58 -6.41
C GLY A 204 17.16 8.37 -6.52
N LEU A 205 16.68 7.17 -6.14
CA LEU A 205 17.47 5.95 -6.27
C LEU A 205 17.87 5.76 -7.74
N ASP A 206 19.16 5.62 -8.00
CA ASP A 206 19.68 5.47 -9.36
C ASP A 206 20.88 4.51 -9.38
N GLY A 207 21.23 4.04 -10.57
CA GLY A 207 22.36 3.15 -10.81
C GLY A 207 22.24 1.82 -10.05
N LEU A 208 23.35 1.38 -9.45
CA LEU A 208 23.44 0.08 -8.77
C LEU A 208 22.49 -0.04 -7.56
N ALA A 209 22.20 1.05 -6.86
CA ALA A 209 21.29 1.03 -5.71
C ALA A 209 19.85 0.77 -6.16
N ALA A 210 19.43 1.39 -7.26
CA ALA A 210 18.15 1.11 -7.90
C ALA A 210 18.08 -0.31 -8.47
N GLY A 211 19.19 -0.83 -9.01
CA GLY A 211 19.33 -2.23 -9.42
C GLY A 211 19.21 -3.24 -8.27
N ALA A 212 19.77 -2.92 -7.09
CA ALA A 212 19.60 -3.74 -5.89
C ALA A 212 18.14 -3.72 -5.38
N ALA A 213 17.54 -2.53 -5.38
CA ALA A 213 16.15 -2.31 -4.95
C ALA A 213 15.16 -3.11 -5.81
N VAL A 214 15.27 -3.04 -7.15
CA VAL A 214 14.34 -3.73 -8.05
C VAL A 214 14.45 -5.25 -7.91
N VAL A 215 15.66 -5.79 -7.72
CA VAL A 215 15.86 -7.23 -7.48
C VAL A 215 15.26 -7.65 -6.15
N GLY A 216 15.44 -6.85 -5.09
CA GLY A 216 14.83 -7.11 -3.80
C GLY A 216 13.30 -7.15 -3.85
N CYS A 217 12.71 -6.16 -4.52
CA CYS A 217 11.27 -6.09 -4.77
C CYS A 217 10.78 -7.28 -5.61
N SER A 218 11.52 -7.67 -6.65
CA SER A 218 11.20 -8.81 -7.51
C SER A 218 11.23 -10.14 -6.75
N CYS A 219 12.20 -10.32 -5.85
CA CYS A 219 12.29 -11.50 -4.98
C CYS A 219 11.04 -11.66 -4.11
N GLN A 220 10.53 -10.55 -3.56
CA GLN A 220 9.30 -10.55 -2.77
C GLN A 220 8.10 -10.89 -3.64
N MET A 221 7.89 -10.21 -4.78
CA MET A 221 6.75 -10.47 -5.66
C MET A 221 6.72 -11.91 -6.18
N ILE A 222 7.84 -12.41 -6.72
CA ILE A 222 7.93 -13.78 -7.25
C ILE A 222 7.88 -14.81 -6.11
N GLY A 223 8.61 -14.59 -5.02
CA GLY A 223 8.64 -15.51 -3.88
C GLY A 223 7.25 -15.70 -3.28
N PHE A 224 6.49 -14.59 -3.14
CA PHE A 224 5.11 -14.65 -2.72
C PHE A 224 4.19 -15.31 -3.75
N ALA A 225 4.30 -14.94 -5.02
CA ALA A 225 3.51 -15.54 -6.10
C ALA A 225 3.68 -17.07 -6.16
N VAL A 226 4.91 -17.57 -6.03
CA VAL A 226 5.22 -19.00 -6.01
C VAL A 226 4.71 -19.67 -4.74
N SER A 227 4.94 -19.06 -3.57
CA SER A 227 4.43 -19.59 -2.30
C SER A 227 2.90 -19.70 -2.29
N SER A 228 2.24 -18.74 -2.93
CA SER A 228 0.79 -18.67 -3.04
C SER A 228 0.17 -19.57 -4.11
N TYR A 229 0.97 -20.15 -5.00
CA TYR A 229 0.48 -20.90 -6.15
C TYR A 229 -0.38 -22.12 -5.74
N LYS A 230 -0.05 -22.77 -4.62
CA LYS A 230 -0.80 -23.93 -4.13
C LYS A 230 -2.24 -23.58 -3.75
N GLU A 231 -2.46 -22.36 -3.25
CA GLU A 231 -3.75 -21.92 -2.73
C GLU A 231 -4.54 -21.11 -3.77
N ASN A 232 -3.85 -20.22 -4.49
CA ASN A 232 -4.46 -19.25 -5.40
C ASN A 232 -4.20 -19.54 -6.89
N LYS A 233 -3.48 -20.62 -7.21
CA LYS A 233 -3.17 -21.09 -8.58
C LYS A 233 -2.63 -19.96 -9.47
N ILE A 234 -2.95 -19.99 -10.76
CA ILE A 234 -2.50 -19.00 -11.76
C ILE A 234 -2.97 -17.58 -11.40
N GLY A 235 -4.18 -17.42 -10.84
CA GLY A 235 -4.71 -16.12 -10.45
C GLY A 235 -3.88 -15.43 -9.36
N GLY A 236 -3.44 -16.19 -8.35
CA GLY A 236 -2.53 -15.72 -7.31
C GLY A 236 -1.14 -15.38 -7.85
N LEU A 237 -0.64 -16.22 -8.77
CA LEU A 237 0.67 -16.03 -9.38
C LEU A 237 0.74 -14.74 -10.21
N VAL A 238 -0.29 -14.48 -11.03
CA VAL A 238 -0.37 -13.26 -11.84
C VAL A 238 -0.61 -12.04 -10.97
N SER A 239 -1.54 -12.11 -10.01
CA SER A 239 -1.88 -10.95 -9.16
C SER A 239 -0.74 -10.53 -8.23
N GLN A 240 0.06 -11.46 -7.70
CA GLN A 240 1.18 -11.14 -6.81
C GLN A 240 2.48 -10.93 -7.57
N GLY A 241 2.69 -11.72 -8.63
CA GLY A 241 3.90 -11.68 -9.44
C GLY A 241 3.95 -10.48 -10.37
N LEU A 242 2.82 -9.98 -10.88
CA LEU A 242 2.75 -8.76 -11.70
C LEU A 242 2.07 -7.58 -11.00
N GLY A 243 1.18 -7.84 -10.03
CA GLY A 243 0.46 -6.78 -9.32
C GLY A 243 1.27 -6.25 -8.13
N THR A 244 1.06 -6.82 -6.94
CA THR A 244 1.78 -6.39 -5.73
C THR A 244 1.94 -7.49 -4.70
N SER A 245 3.06 -7.47 -3.97
CA SER A 245 3.26 -8.33 -2.80
C SER A 245 2.45 -7.87 -1.57
N MET A 246 1.93 -6.63 -1.56
CA MET A 246 1.08 -6.13 -0.47
C MET A 246 -0.17 -6.99 -0.24
N LEU A 247 -0.62 -7.74 -1.26
CA LEU A 247 -1.72 -8.70 -1.13
C LEU A 247 -1.45 -9.81 -0.11
N GLN A 248 -0.18 -10.10 0.19
CA GLN A 248 0.21 -11.12 1.17
C GLN A 248 0.30 -10.60 2.60
N ILE A 249 0.17 -9.29 2.85
CA ILE A 249 0.21 -8.72 4.20
C ILE A 249 -0.74 -9.45 5.17
N PRO A 250 -2.02 -9.73 4.81
CA PRO A 250 -2.92 -10.45 5.72
C PRO A 250 -2.44 -11.86 6.05
N ASN A 251 -1.71 -12.51 5.14
CA ASN A 251 -1.15 -13.84 5.34
C ASN A 251 0.16 -13.81 6.14
N ILE A 252 0.99 -12.78 5.95
CA ILE A 252 2.20 -12.53 6.76
C ILE A 252 1.81 -12.31 8.22
N TRP A 253 0.73 -11.57 8.45
CA TRP A 253 0.21 -11.35 9.81
C TRP A 253 -0.27 -12.65 10.48
N LYS A 254 -0.83 -13.59 9.70
CA LYS A 254 -1.26 -14.90 10.22
C LYS A 254 -0.09 -15.84 10.45
N ASN A 255 0.91 -15.82 9.57
CA ASN A 255 2.11 -16.66 9.66
C ASN A 255 3.35 -15.89 9.17
N PRO A 256 4.10 -15.21 10.07
CA PRO A 256 5.26 -14.41 9.67
C PRO A 256 6.38 -15.20 8.99
N LEU A 257 6.42 -16.53 9.17
CA LEU A 257 7.44 -17.39 8.57
C LEU A 257 7.41 -17.39 7.03
N ILE A 258 6.27 -17.03 6.41
CA ILE A 258 6.17 -16.97 4.95
C ILE A 258 7.03 -15.85 4.36
N TRP A 259 7.45 -14.87 5.16
CA TRP A 259 8.23 -13.73 4.69
C TRP A 259 9.74 -14.02 4.68
N ILE A 260 10.19 -15.07 5.38
CA ILE A 260 11.61 -15.41 5.49
C ILE A 260 12.19 -15.83 4.13
N PRO A 261 11.59 -16.76 3.37
CA PRO A 261 12.16 -17.20 2.09
C PRO A 261 12.38 -16.09 1.06
N PRO A 262 11.39 -15.21 0.76
CA PRO A 262 11.61 -14.14 -0.21
C PRO A 262 12.64 -13.12 0.28
N THR A 263 12.66 -12.81 1.58
CA THR A 263 13.62 -11.87 2.17
C THR A 263 15.04 -12.42 2.13
N LEU A 264 15.24 -13.70 2.46
CA LEU A 264 16.55 -14.35 2.34
C LEU A 264 17.03 -14.37 0.89
N THR A 265 16.11 -14.65 -0.05
CA THR A 265 16.40 -14.62 -1.49
C THR A 265 16.85 -13.23 -1.94
N SER A 266 16.18 -12.17 -1.45
CA SER A 266 16.58 -10.78 -1.72
C SER A 266 17.98 -10.46 -1.20
N ALA A 267 18.34 -10.94 0.00
CA ALA A 267 19.64 -10.72 0.60
C ALA A 267 20.78 -11.40 -0.18
N ILE A 268 20.51 -12.55 -0.81
CA ILE A 268 21.48 -13.28 -1.63
C ILE A 268 21.60 -12.68 -3.03
N LEU A 269 20.47 -12.37 -3.68
CA LEU A 269 20.46 -11.87 -5.06
C LEU A 269 20.84 -10.39 -5.17
N GLY A 270 20.70 -9.61 -4.10
CA GLY A 270 21.10 -8.20 -4.05
C GLY A 270 22.57 -7.97 -4.42
N PRO A 271 23.54 -8.60 -3.73
CA PRO A 271 24.96 -8.51 -4.08
C PRO A 271 25.30 -9.09 -5.45
N ILE A 272 24.60 -10.13 -5.89
CA ILE A 272 24.82 -10.73 -7.21
C ILE A 272 24.44 -9.72 -8.29
N SER A 273 23.31 -9.03 -8.11
CA SER A 273 22.86 -7.94 -8.98
C SER A 273 23.88 -6.80 -9.04
N THR A 274 24.39 -6.34 -7.89
CA THR A 274 25.30 -5.19 -7.84
C THR A 274 26.74 -5.50 -8.24
N MET A 275 27.28 -6.65 -7.82
CA MET A 275 28.70 -6.98 -7.98
C MET A 275 28.98 -7.76 -9.27
N VAL A 276 28.12 -8.71 -9.64
CA VAL A 276 28.35 -9.62 -10.77
C VAL A 276 27.75 -9.02 -12.04
N PHE A 277 26.45 -8.71 -12.00
CA PHE A 277 25.73 -8.22 -13.17
C PHE A 277 25.84 -6.70 -13.35
N LYS A 278 26.25 -5.97 -12.30
CA LYS A 278 26.31 -4.51 -12.27
C LYS A 278 25.01 -3.88 -12.80
N MET A 279 23.89 -4.45 -12.36
CA MET A 279 22.58 -4.07 -12.85
C MET A 279 22.25 -2.66 -12.36
N GLU A 280 21.94 -1.77 -13.28
CA GLU A 280 21.53 -0.41 -13.00
C GLU A 280 20.04 -0.26 -13.31
N ASN A 281 19.36 0.61 -12.55
CA ASN A 281 17.99 0.99 -12.82
C ASN A 281 17.79 2.47 -12.45
N ASN A 282 16.66 3.05 -12.81
CA ASN A 282 16.27 4.39 -12.43
C ASN A 282 15.29 4.38 -11.24
N SER A 283 14.96 5.56 -10.74
CA SER A 283 14.10 5.72 -9.56
C SER A 283 12.65 5.27 -9.80
N LEU A 284 12.21 5.29 -11.06
CA LEU A 284 10.87 4.84 -11.45
C LEU A 284 10.75 3.31 -11.37
N GLY A 285 11.78 2.57 -11.79
CA GLY A 285 11.80 1.10 -11.79
C GLY A 285 12.21 0.47 -10.46
N ALA A 286 13.07 1.14 -9.68
CA ALA A 286 13.64 0.61 -8.44
C ALA A 286 12.62 0.04 -7.43
N GLY A 287 11.46 0.68 -7.30
CA GLY A 287 10.42 0.30 -6.33
C GLY A 287 9.26 -0.50 -6.90
N MET A 288 9.34 -0.90 -8.18
CA MET A 288 8.23 -1.51 -8.94
C MET A 288 8.32 -3.05 -9.05
N GLY A 289 9.37 -3.63 -8.49
CA GLY A 289 9.59 -5.09 -8.48
C GLY A 289 9.69 -5.66 -9.88
N THR A 290 8.91 -6.70 -10.18
CA THR A 290 8.98 -7.43 -11.47
C THR A 290 8.62 -6.58 -12.70
N SER A 291 8.04 -5.40 -12.49
CA SER A 291 7.65 -4.48 -13.55
C SER A 291 8.65 -3.33 -13.79
N GLY A 292 9.67 -3.20 -12.94
CA GLY A 292 10.75 -2.22 -13.07
C GLY A 292 12.01 -2.83 -13.64
#